data_AF-O50207-F1
#
_entry.id   AF-O50207-F1
#
_cell.length_a   1.000
_cell.length_b   1.000
_cell.length_c   1.000
_cell.angle_alpha   90.00
_cell.angle_beta   90.00
_cell.angle_gamma   90.00
#
_symmetry.space_group_name_H-M   'P 1'
#
loop_
_entity.id
_entity.type
_entity.pdbx_description
1 polymer ?
#
loop_
_entity_poly.entity_id
_entity_poly.type
_entity_poly.pdbx_seq_one_letter_code
_entity_poly.pdbx_strand_id
1 'polypeptide(L)' 'MKEFQRGAAVRLHILHHRAQEPIYGAWMSEELAHHGYKISPGTLYPTLHRLEVDGLLES' A
#
# COMPACT_ATOMS: atom_id res chain seq x y z
N MET A 1 -15.49 -8.16 9.99
CA MET A 1 -14.40 -9.07 9.56
C MET A 1 -13.77 -8.72 8.20
N LYS A 2 -14.53 -8.32 7.16
CA LYS A 2 -13.96 -7.98 5.83
C LYS A 2 -13.03 -6.76 5.78
N GLU A 3 -13.20 -5.77 6.66
CA GLU A 3 -12.38 -4.54 6.65
C GLU A 3 -10.97 -4.74 7.24
N PHE A 4 -10.86 -5.54 8.31
CA PHE A 4 -9.57 -5.82 8.95
C PHE A 4 -8.59 -6.52 7.99
N GLN A 5 -9.10 -7.44 7.17
CA GLN A 5 -8.25 -8.20 6.24
C GLN A 5 -7.77 -7.36 5.05
N ARG A 6 -8.51 -6.34 4.60
CA ARG A 6 -8.11 -5.53 3.43
C ARG A 6 -7.10 -4.45 3.79
N GLY A 7 -7.37 -3.68 4.85
CA GLY A 7 -6.51 -2.56 5.23
C GLY A 7 -5.15 -3.00 5.80
N ALA A 8 -5.11 -4.14 6.50
CA ALA A 8 -3.85 -4.71 7.01
C ALA A 8 -3.03 -5.38 5.89
N ALA A 9 -3.68 -6.12 4.98
CA ALA A 9 -3.00 -6.78 3.87
C ALA A 9 -2.36 -5.77 2.90
N VAL A 10 -3.07 -4.68 2.55
CA VAL A 10 -2.51 -3.63 1.68
C VAL A 10 -1.27 -3.00 2.30
N ARG A 11 -1.32 -2.64 3.59
CA ARG A 11 -0.16 -2.06 4.28
C ARG A 11 1.02 -3.01 4.34
N LEU A 12 0.78 -4.29 4.63
CA LEU A 12 1.83 -5.30 4.61
C LEU A 12 2.45 -5.44 3.22
N HIS A 13 1.63 -5.45 2.16
CA HIS A 13 2.10 -5.56 0.78
C HIS A 13 2.96 -4.37 0.35
N ILE A 14 2.56 -3.16 0.74
CA ILE A 14 3.32 -1.92 0.51
C ILE A 14 4.70 -2.01 1.18
N LEU A 15 4.74 -2.36 2.47
CA LEU A 15 5.99 -2.44 3.23
C LEU A 15 6.90 -3.55 2.71
N HIS A 16 6.33 -4.70 2.34
CA HIS A 16 7.08 -5.81 1.74
C HIS A 16 7.82 -5.42 0.46
N HIS A 17 7.16 -4.66 -0.42
CA HIS A 17 7.78 -4.19 -1.66
C HIS A 17 8.78 -3.07 -1.43
N ARG A 18 8.49 -2.11 -0.53
CA ARG A 18 9.46 -1.07 -0.17
C ARG A 18 10.78 -1.64 0.35
N ALA A 19 10.70 -2.74 1.10
CA ALA A 19 11.87 -3.43 1.64
C ALA A 19 12.73 -4.10 0.56
N GLN A 20 12.18 -4.36 -0.62
CA GLN A 20 12.91 -4.98 -1.74
C GLN A 20 13.43 -3.93 -2.72
N GLU A 21 12.62 -2.92 -3.03
CA GLU A 21 12.96 -1.90 -4.02
C GLU A 21 12.19 -0.58 -3.79
N PRO A 22 12.66 0.54 -4.39
CA PRO A 22 11.88 1.78 -4.43
C PRO A 22 10.52 1.54 -5.10
N ILE A 23 9.46 2.03 -4.47
CA ILE A 23 8.09 1.90 -4.98
C ILE A 23 7.53 3.24 -5.42
N TYR A 24 6.70 3.23 -6.46
CA TYR A 24 5.94 4.39 -6.92
C TYR A 24 4.45 4.14 -6.73
N GLY A 25 3.68 5.15 -6.35
CA GLY A 25 2.24 5.00 -6.07
C GLY A 25 1.44 4.43 -7.25
N ALA A 26 1.77 4.80 -8.49
CA ALA A 26 1.12 4.26 -9.69
C ALA A 26 1.40 2.75 -9.85
N TRP A 27 2.67 2.36 -9.75
CA TRP A 27 3.08 0.95 -9.80
C TRP A 27 2.46 0.12 -8.68
N MET A 28 2.41 0.65 -7.45
CA MET A 28 1.80 -0.03 -6.31
C MET A 28 0.30 -0.28 -6.53
N SER A 29 -0.39 0.61 -7.23
CA SER A 29 -1.80 0.41 -7.58
C SER A 29 -2.00 -0.75 -8.55
N GLU A 30 -1.11 -0.90 -9.53
CA GLU A 30 -1.13 -2.01 -10.49
C GLU A 30 -0.78 -3.33 -9.81
N GLU A 31 0.26 -3.33 -8.97
CA GLU A 31 0.70 -4.51 -8.23
C GLU A 31 -0.40 -5.02 -7.30
N LEU A 32 -1.02 -4.14 -6.51
CA LEU A 32 -2.16 -4.51 -5.66
C LEU A 32 -3.33 -5.07 -6.49
N ALA A 33 -3.59 -4.51 -7.67
CA ALA A 33 -4.63 -5.02 -8.57
C ALA A 33 -4.31 -6.41 -9.12
N HIS A 34 -3.04 -6.70 -9.45
CA HIS A 34 -2.57 -8.04 -9.84
C HIS A 34 -2.82 -9.09 -8.75
N HIS A 35 -2.70 -8.70 -7.47
CA HIS A 35 -3.03 -9.56 -6.32
C HIS A 35 -4.53 -9.57 -5.96
N GLY A 36 -5.39 -8.99 -6.80
CA GLY A 36 -6.84 -8.99 -6.63
C GLY A 36 -7.38 -7.94 -5.66
N TYR A 37 -6.54 -7.02 -5.19
CA TYR A 37 -6.97 -5.90 -4.35
C TYR A 37 -7.51 -4.76 -5.22
N LYS A 38 -8.83 -4.55 -5.14
CA LYS A 38 -9.46 -3.35 -5.71
C LYS A 38 -9.26 -2.17 -4.77
N ILE A 39 -8.23 -1.36 -5.02
CA ILE A 39 -7.94 -0.12 -4.30
C ILE A 39 -8.07 1.07 -5.25
N SER A 40 -8.68 2.17 -4.77
CA SER A 40 -8.73 3.41 -5.53
C SER A 40 -7.55 4.31 -5.16
N PRO A 41 -7.16 5.26 -6.03
CA PRO A 41 -6.19 6.29 -5.67
C PRO A 41 -6.55 7.02 -4.37
N GLY A 42 -7.84 7.32 -4.16
CA GLY A 42 -8.34 7.96 -2.94
C GLY A 42 -8.21 7.13 -1.66
N THR A 43 -7.83 5.85 -1.76
CA THR A 43 -7.49 5.00 -0.61
C THR A 43 -5.99 4.73 -0.55
N LEU A 44 -5.34 4.53 -1.70
CA LEU A 44 -3.91 4.21 -1.77
C LEU A 44 -3.04 5.36 -1.28
N TYR A 45 -3.22 6.57 -1.82
CA TYR A 45 -2.37 7.71 -1.45
C TYR A 45 -2.49 8.11 0.02
N PRO A 46 -3.70 8.17 0.63
CA PRO A 46 -3.80 8.37 2.08
C PRO A 46 -3.15 7.26 2.91
N THR A 47 -3.13 6.02 2.41
CA THR A 47 -2.46 4.90 3.10
C THR A 47 -0.94 5.07 3.05
N LEU A 48 -0.38 5.41 1.89
CA LEU A 48 1.05 5.69 1.73
C LEU A 48 1.48 6.85 2.62
N HIS A 49 0.74 7.96 2.58
CA HIS A 49 1.01 9.13 3.41
C HIS A 49 0.96 8.80 4.91
N ARG A 50 0.01 7.97 5.35
CA ARG A 50 -0.05 7.52 6.75
C ARG A 50 1.20 6.73 7.13
N LEU A 51 1.65 5.81 6.27
CA LEU A 51 2.86 5.01 6.53
C LEU A 51 4.12 5.88 6.57
N GLU A 52 4.21 6.94 5.77
CA GLU A 52 5.30 7.93 5.87
C GLU A 52 5.25 8.70 7.19
N VAL A 53 4.07 9.21 7.58
CA VAL A 53 3.89 9.92 8.86
C VAL A 53 4.20 9.03 10.07
N ASP A 54 3.89 7.73 9.97
CA ASP A 54 4.18 6.75 11.00
C ASP A 54 5.67 6.30 10.99
N GLY A 55 6.51 6.83 10.09
CA GLY A 55 7.93 6.50 9.97
C GLY A 55 8.23 5.11 9.42
N LEU A 56 7.25 4.50 8.74
CA LEU A 56 7.35 3.17 8.15
C LEU A 56 7.73 3.21 6.66
N LEU A 57 7.58 4.37 6.02
CA LEU A 57 8.07 4.66 4.68
C LEU A 57 8.89 5.95 4.71
N GLU A 58 9.91 6.01 3.86
CA GLU A 58 10.69 7.20 3.57
C GLU A 58 10.52 7.57 2.09
N SER A 59 10.28 8.86 1.86
CA SER A 59 10.08 9.49 0.54
C SER A 59 11.34 9.50 -0.33
#